data_AF-A0A536DQJ5-F1
#
_entry.id   AF-A0A536DQJ5-F1
#
_cell.length_a   1.000
_cell.length_b   1.000
_cell.length_c   1.000
_cell.angle_alpha   90.00
_cell.angle_beta   90.00
_cell.angle_gamma   90.00
#
_symmetry.space_group_name_H-M   'P 1'
#
loop_
_entity.id
_entity.type
_entity.pdbx_description
1 polymer ?
#
loop_
_entity_poly.entity_id
_entity_poly.type
_entity_poly.pdbx_seq_one_letter_code
_entity_poly.pdbx_strand_id
1 'polypeptide(L)'
;GSFDAGELGIQGVAVTRAGTSSGAATTDANGNYSFVNLSAGTYSVDYTVPSGFVNTGTKPITGISLAAGQTAVGQNFFAQRRNASIAGTVYNDLNGNGSFDTGEPGVVGISVTYGGGTPATSGTATTGSGGAYTINGLQAGTYTIDYTPPSGFVNTGTKPISVILSAGQSATGENFFTRQSNRAPTAANDTATTREDTAVTIDVLANDSDADGTTPTVKASSITSPAHGTAVLITTGPDTGKVLYTPAANYNGPDSFTYKATDGSLDSNVAAVSITITPVNDAPICTNVSITTNEDTAGAVDPSCADVDGDILIYTVGAATNGTSSFSGAKLRYSPNANFNGSDSFS
;
A
#
# COMPACT_ATOMS: atom_id res chain seq x y z
N GLY A 1 -13.78 -2.82 -57.11
CA GLY A 1 -14.50 -3.79 -56.29
C GLY A 1 -15.77 -4.19 -57.01
N SER A 2 -16.37 -5.32 -56.63
CA SER A 2 -17.81 -5.54 -56.78
C SER A 2 -18.52 -4.99 -55.56
N PHE A 3 -19.79 -4.63 -55.70
CA PHE A 3 -20.66 -4.35 -54.55
C PHE A 3 -21.24 -5.70 -54.11
N ASP A 4 -20.86 -6.16 -52.92
CA ASP A 4 -21.18 -7.52 -52.45
C ASP A 4 -22.46 -7.54 -51.61
N ALA A 5 -23.10 -8.71 -51.52
CA ALA A 5 -24.34 -8.87 -50.76
C ALA A 5 -24.09 -8.58 -49.26
N GLY A 6 -24.75 -7.54 -48.73
CA GLY A 6 -24.62 -7.09 -47.34
C GLY A 6 -23.85 -5.79 -47.15
N GLU A 7 -23.18 -5.28 -48.20
CA GLU A 7 -22.63 -3.93 -48.18
C GLU A 7 -23.77 -2.89 -48.25
N LEU A 8 -23.67 -1.83 -47.44
CA LEU A 8 -24.65 -0.75 -47.43
C LEU A 8 -24.15 0.42 -48.27
N GLY A 9 -25.04 1.00 -49.07
CA GLY A 9 -24.77 2.27 -49.73
C GLY A 9 -24.61 3.41 -48.73
N ILE A 10 -23.78 4.40 -49.06
CA ILE A 10 -23.59 5.59 -48.24
C ILE A 10 -24.50 6.68 -48.78
N GLN A 11 -25.47 7.13 -47.98
CA GLN A 11 -26.43 8.19 -48.34
C GLN A 11 -25.83 9.58 -48.26
N GLY A 12 -26.28 10.50 -49.13
CA GLY A 12 -25.99 11.93 -49.04
C GLY A 12 -24.58 12.31 -49.50
N VAL A 13 -23.87 11.40 -50.17
CA VAL A 13 -22.53 11.63 -50.68
C VAL A 13 -22.61 12.49 -51.94
N ALA A 14 -21.88 13.61 -51.96
CA ALA A 14 -21.78 14.45 -53.14
C ALA A 14 -20.94 13.77 -54.23
N VAL A 15 -21.53 13.61 -55.41
CA VAL A 15 -20.90 13.09 -56.62
C VAL A 15 -20.90 14.19 -57.67
N THR A 16 -19.75 14.47 -58.27
CA THR A 16 -19.58 15.47 -59.32
C THR A 16 -19.29 14.80 -60.66
N ARG A 17 -19.75 15.44 -61.73
CA ARG A 17 -19.46 15.06 -63.11
C ARG A 17 -18.70 16.21 -63.78
N ALA A 18 -17.68 15.88 -64.57
CA ALA A 18 -16.94 16.81 -65.43
C ALA A 18 -16.74 16.23 -66.84
N GLY A 19 -16.36 17.06 -67.82
CA GLY A 19 -16.17 16.66 -69.22
C GLY A 19 -16.98 17.54 -70.17
N THR A 20 -17.68 16.92 -71.13
CA THR A 20 -18.55 17.62 -72.10
C THR A 20 -19.59 18.54 -71.42
N SER A 21 -20.03 18.21 -70.21
CA SER A 21 -20.76 19.12 -69.33
C SER A 21 -20.56 18.76 -67.85
N SER A 22 -20.57 19.77 -66.97
CA SER A 22 -20.45 19.57 -65.52
C SER A 22 -21.80 19.41 -64.82
N GLY A 23 -21.82 18.75 -63.67
CA GLY A 23 -23.02 18.61 -62.84
C GLY A 23 -22.70 18.00 -61.48
N ALA A 24 -23.68 18.01 -60.58
CA ALA A 24 -23.57 17.38 -59.26
C ALA A 24 -24.85 16.60 -58.93
N ALA A 25 -24.70 15.53 -58.16
CA ALA A 25 -25.76 14.70 -57.62
C ALA A 25 -25.40 14.30 -56.19
N THR A 26 -26.38 13.83 -55.43
CA THR A 26 -26.20 13.24 -54.11
C THR A 26 -26.71 11.80 -54.11
N THR A 27 -26.03 10.92 -53.40
CA THR A 27 -26.49 9.53 -53.28
C THR A 27 -27.76 9.40 -52.45
N ASP A 28 -28.64 8.46 -52.83
CA ASP A 28 -29.87 8.13 -52.11
C ASP A 28 -29.62 7.22 -50.88
N ALA A 29 -30.68 6.76 -50.21
CA ALA A 29 -30.60 5.88 -49.04
C ALA A 29 -29.85 4.55 -49.30
N ASN A 30 -29.80 4.12 -50.56
CA ASN A 30 -29.13 2.90 -51.00
C ASN A 30 -27.75 3.21 -51.61
N GLY A 31 -27.26 4.46 -51.54
CA GLY A 31 -25.98 4.87 -52.10
C GLY A 31 -25.98 5.10 -53.62
N ASN A 32 -27.14 5.05 -54.28
CA ASN A 32 -27.20 5.21 -55.74
C ASN A 32 -27.18 6.68 -56.14
N TYR A 33 -26.56 6.99 -57.28
CA TYR A 33 -26.61 8.30 -57.92
C TYR A 33 -26.87 8.16 -59.42
N SER A 34 -27.41 9.20 -60.07
CA SER A 34 -27.59 9.22 -61.52
C SER A 34 -27.44 10.62 -62.11
N PHE A 35 -27.06 10.66 -63.37
CA PHE A 35 -27.05 11.86 -64.20
C PHE A 35 -27.81 11.54 -65.49
N VAL A 36 -28.89 12.27 -65.78
CA VAL A 36 -29.78 12.00 -66.92
C VAL A 36 -29.67 13.08 -67.99
N ASN A 37 -30.14 12.78 -69.20
CA ASN A 37 -30.19 13.70 -70.34
C ASN A 37 -28.83 14.32 -70.72
N LEU A 38 -27.78 13.50 -70.72
CA LEU A 38 -26.44 13.92 -71.10
C LEU A 38 -26.26 13.92 -72.63
N SER A 39 -25.51 14.89 -73.15
CA SER A 39 -25.08 14.89 -74.55
C SER A 39 -24.09 13.75 -74.83
N ALA A 40 -23.97 13.34 -76.09
CA ALA A 40 -22.88 12.45 -76.48
C ALA A 40 -21.52 13.12 -76.22
N GLY A 41 -20.56 12.39 -75.65
CA GLY A 41 -19.29 12.96 -75.23
C GLY A 41 -18.54 12.11 -74.21
N THR A 42 -17.45 12.67 -73.69
CA THR A 42 -16.60 12.02 -72.69
C THR A 42 -16.74 12.71 -71.34
N TYR A 43 -16.90 11.89 -70.31
CA TYR A 43 -17.16 12.33 -68.94
C TYR A 43 -16.19 11.67 -67.96
N SER A 44 -16.05 12.32 -66.81
CA SER A 44 -15.50 11.75 -65.59
C SER A 44 -16.48 11.99 -64.46
N VAL A 45 -16.49 11.08 -63.49
CA VAL A 45 -17.23 11.23 -62.25
C VAL A 45 -16.27 11.13 -61.08
N ASP A 46 -16.48 11.96 -60.09
CA ASP A 46 -15.75 11.95 -58.83
C ASP A 46 -16.72 12.06 -57.67
N TYR A 47 -16.27 11.74 -56.46
CA TYR A 47 -17.06 11.94 -55.24
C TYR A 47 -16.22 12.60 -54.14
N THR A 48 -16.87 13.22 -53.17
CA THR A 48 -16.17 13.64 -51.95
C THR A 48 -16.21 12.48 -50.97
N VAL A 49 -15.03 11.95 -50.59
CA VAL A 49 -14.96 10.89 -49.58
C VAL A 49 -15.61 11.40 -48.29
N PRO A 50 -16.70 10.76 -47.81
CA PRO A 50 -17.38 11.20 -46.61
C PRO A 50 -16.44 11.17 -45.41
N SER A 51 -16.65 12.08 -44.47
CA SER A 51 -15.87 12.11 -43.23
C SER A 51 -15.91 10.75 -42.54
N GLY A 52 -14.72 10.26 -42.16
CA GLY A 52 -14.59 8.97 -41.48
C GLY A 52 -14.64 7.74 -42.39
N PHE A 53 -14.61 7.93 -43.70
CA PHE A 53 -14.35 6.85 -44.65
C PHE A 53 -13.02 7.08 -45.37
N VAL A 54 -12.44 5.99 -45.89
CA VAL A 54 -11.30 6.03 -46.82
C VAL A 54 -11.75 5.44 -48.15
N ASN A 55 -11.41 6.09 -49.26
CA ASN A 55 -11.64 5.53 -50.59
C ASN A 55 -10.75 4.30 -50.78
N THR A 56 -11.34 3.16 -51.13
CA THR A 56 -10.66 1.90 -51.42
C THR A 56 -10.74 1.50 -52.90
N GLY A 57 -11.44 2.30 -53.72
CA GLY A 57 -11.63 2.07 -55.15
C GLY A 57 -10.90 3.08 -56.07
N THR A 58 -11.21 3.02 -57.36
CA THR A 58 -10.70 3.98 -58.34
C THR A 58 -11.44 5.33 -58.23
N LYS A 59 -10.68 6.42 -58.08
CA LYS A 59 -11.20 7.77 -57.92
C LYS A 59 -10.23 8.82 -58.51
N PRO A 60 -10.67 9.74 -59.38
CA PRO A 60 -11.96 9.77 -60.07
C PRO A 60 -12.09 8.63 -61.09
N ILE A 61 -13.32 8.29 -61.48
CA ILE A 61 -13.55 7.41 -62.63
C ILE A 61 -13.58 8.26 -63.89
N THR A 62 -12.64 8.02 -64.81
CA THR A 62 -12.44 8.83 -66.02
C THR A 62 -12.72 8.03 -67.29
N GLY A 63 -12.82 8.71 -68.44
CA GLY A 63 -12.93 8.06 -69.75
C GLY A 63 -14.31 7.49 -70.08
N ILE A 64 -15.38 7.96 -69.42
CA ILE A 64 -16.75 7.49 -69.65
C ILE A 64 -17.24 8.09 -70.97
N SER A 65 -17.29 7.29 -72.03
CA SER A 65 -17.75 7.73 -73.35
C SER A 65 -19.22 7.37 -73.58
N LEU A 66 -20.05 8.37 -73.86
CA LEU A 66 -21.47 8.20 -74.17
C LEU A 66 -21.75 8.56 -75.64
N ALA A 67 -22.41 7.66 -76.37
CA ALA A 67 -23.01 7.95 -77.67
C ALA A 67 -24.50 8.31 -77.51
N ALA A 68 -25.12 8.85 -78.56
CA ALA A 68 -26.54 9.20 -78.53
C ALA A 68 -27.40 7.97 -78.18
N GLY A 69 -28.25 8.10 -77.15
CA GLY A 69 -29.12 7.02 -76.66
C GLY A 69 -28.46 5.98 -75.75
N GLN A 70 -27.18 6.13 -75.41
CA GLN A 70 -26.47 5.20 -74.51
C GLN A 70 -26.65 5.53 -73.03
N THR A 71 -26.57 4.50 -72.19
CA THR A 71 -26.53 4.60 -70.72
C THR A 71 -25.27 3.91 -70.21
N ALA A 72 -24.45 4.61 -69.44
CA ALA A 72 -23.34 4.02 -68.71
C ALA A 72 -23.77 3.60 -67.30
N VAL A 73 -23.45 2.37 -66.90
CA VAL A 73 -23.77 1.80 -65.58
C VAL A 73 -22.49 1.22 -64.94
N GLY A 74 -22.52 0.97 -63.63
CA GLY A 74 -21.39 0.34 -62.92
C GLY A 74 -20.27 1.29 -62.54
N GLN A 75 -20.52 2.61 -62.57
CA GLN A 75 -19.58 3.62 -62.11
C GLN A 75 -19.55 3.69 -60.58
N ASN A 76 -19.13 2.60 -59.94
CA ASN A 76 -19.21 2.46 -58.48
C ASN A 76 -17.96 3.01 -57.79
N PHE A 77 -18.16 3.76 -56.70
CA PHE A 77 -17.10 4.16 -55.77
C PHE A 77 -17.13 3.25 -54.55
N PHE A 78 -15.95 2.96 -53.99
CA PHE A 78 -15.80 2.06 -52.84
C PHE A 78 -15.12 2.82 -51.71
N ALA A 79 -15.72 2.75 -50.51
CA ALA A 79 -15.15 3.38 -49.34
C ALA A 79 -15.30 2.48 -48.10
N GLN A 80 -14.25 2.42 -47.28
CA GLN A 80 -14.24 1.69 -46.03
C GLN A 80 -14.36 2.66 -44.86
N ARG A 81 -15.20 2.34 -43.88
CA ARG A 81 -15.35 3.13 -42.65
C ARG A 81 -14.06 3.01 -41.83
N ARG A 82 -13.49 4.14 -41.39
CA ARG A 82 -12.28 4.16 -40.56
C ARG A 82 -12.60 3.66 -39.16
N ASN A 83 -11.77 2.75 -38.67
CA ASN A 83 -11.76 2.35 -37.27
C ASN A 83 -11.37 3.55 -36.39
N ALA A 84 -12.14 3.76 -35.35
CA ALA A 84 -11.88 4.69 -34.26
C ALA A 84 -11.15 3.97 -33.12
N SER A 85 -10.63 4.75 -32.18
CA SER A 85 -9.98 4.24 -30.98
C SER A 85 -10.30 5.08 -29.75
N ILE A 86 -10.22 4.45 -28.58
CA ILE A 86 -10.28 5.10 -27.26
C ILE A 86 -8.99 4.76 -26.52
N ALA A 87 -8.36 5.75 -25.91
CA ALA A 87 -7.18 5.56 -25.08
C ALA A 87 -7.25 6.41 -23.82
N GLY A 88 -6.64 5.90 -22.76
CA GLY A 88 -6.56 6.57 -21.47
C GLY A 88 -5.58 5.87 -20.54
N THR A 89 -5.55 6.31 -19.30
CA THR A 89 -4.67 5.79 -18.26
C THR A 89 -5.49 5.52 -16.99
N VAL A 90 -5.19 4.41 -16.32
CA VAL A 90 -5.58 4.18 -14.92
C VAL A 90 -4.36 4.48 -14.05
N TYR A 91 -4.48 5.39 -13.09
CA TYR A 91 -3.36 5.79 -12.23
C TYR A 91 -3.81 6.10 -10.81
N ASN A 92 -2.82 6.11 -9.90
CA ASN A 92 -3.00 6.49 -8.51
C ASN A 92 -2.97 8.01 -8.38
N ASP A 93 -4.16 8.61 -8.25
CA ASP A 93 -4.46 10.01 -7.94
C ASP A 93 -4.08 10.30 -6.47
N LEU A 94 -2.79 10.62 -6.28
CA LEU A 94 -2.16 10.73 -4.96
C LEU A 94 -2.68 11.95 -4.19
N ASN A 95 -3.00 13.03 -4.89
CA ASN A 95 -3.47 14.28 -4.30
C ASN A 95 -5.01 14.43 -4.32
N GLY A 96 -5.73 13.53 -5.00
CA GLY A 96 -7.19 13.52 -5.04
C GLY A 96 -7.77 14.63 -5.92
N ASN A 97 -7.01 15.22 -6.84
CA ASN A 97 -7.45 16.35 -7.65
C ASN A 97 -8.12 15.92 -8.96
N GLY A 98 -8.13 14.62 -9.28
CA GLY A 98 -8.74 14.11 -10.51
C GLY A 98 -8.01 14.55 -11.79
N SER A 99 -6.69 14.74 -11.73
CA SER A 99 -5.80 15.02 -12.86
C SER A 99 -4.58 14.12 -12.79
N PHE A 100 -4.00 13.79 -13.95
CA PHE A 100 -2.79 12.95 -13.99
C PHE A 100 -1.55 13.82 -13.85
N ASP A 101 -0.99 13.87 -12.66
CA ASP A 101 0.14 14.74 -12.33
C ASP A 101 1.50 14.03 -12.42
N THR A 102 2.57 14.82 -12.49
CA THR A 102 3.93 14.28 -12.46
C THR A 102 4.19 13.60 -11.11
N GLY A 103 4.58 12.32 -11.15
CA GLY A 103 4.87 11.52 -9.96
C GLY A 103 3.74 10.55 -9.58
N GLU A 104 2.58 10.63 -10.23
CA GLU A 104 1.51 9.67 -10.04
C GLU A 104 1.80 8.36 -10.80
N PRO A 105 1.85 7.21 -10.11
CA PRO A 105 2.13 5.95 -10.76
C PRO A 105 0.89 5.41 -11.48
N GLY A 106 1.07 4.96 -12.71
CA GLY A 106 0.05 4.21 -13.44
C GLY A 106 -0.16 2.81 -12.88
N VAL A 107 -1.41 2.34 -12.87
CA VAL A 107 -1.79 1.02 -12.34
C VAL A 107 -1.84 0.00 -13.47
N VAL A 108 -0.92 -0.96 -13.44
CA VAL A 108 -0.74 -1.99 -14.49
C VAL A 108 -1.64 -3.20 -14.24
N GLY A 109 -2.10 -3.86 -15.30
CA GLY A 109 -2.86 -5.11 -15.21
C GLY A 109 -4.36 -4.95 -14.91
N ILE A 110 -4.88 -3.72 -14.97
CA ILE A 110 -6.29 -3.43 -14.72
C ILE A 110 -7.11 -3.74 -15.96
N SER A 111 -8.21 -4.49 -15.78
CA SER A 111 -9.20 -4.75 -16.83
C SER A 111 -10.16 -3.57 -16.96
N VAL A 112 -10.04 -2.85 -18.07
CA VAL A 112 -10.98 -1.81 -18.52
C VAL A 112 -12.00 -2.47 -19.45
N THR A 113 -13.28 -2.35 -19.14
CA THR A 113 -14.38 -2.87 -19.96
C THR A 113 -14.94 -1.77 -20.86
N TYR A 114 -15.46 -2.15 -22.02
CA TYR A 114 -16.17 -1.23 -22.90
C TYR A 114 -17.41 -1.89 -23.50
N GLY A 115 -18.42 -1.07 -23.79
CA GLY A 115 -19.64 -1.51 -24.47
C GLY A 115 -20.37 -0.37 -25.16
N GLY A 116 -20.89 -0.62 -26.35
CA GLY A 116 -21.66 0.37 -27.13
C GLY A 116 -21.32 0.37 -28.60
N GLY A 117 -21.47 1.51 -29.27
CA GLY A 117 -21.25 1.65 -30.71
C GLY A 117 -22.44 1.22 -31.57
N THR A 118 -22.33 1.47 -32.88
CA THR A 118 -23.33 1.06 -33.88
C THR A 118 -22.63 0.42 -35.09
N PRO A 119 -22.72 -0.91 -35.26
CA PRO A 119 -23.36 -1.91 -34.39
C PRO A 119 -22.71 -2.01 -33.00
N ALA A 120 -23.49 -2.53 -32.03
CA ALA A 120 -23.01 -2.69 -30.67
C ALA A 120 -21.86 -3.70 -30.59
N THR A 121 -20.81 -3.32 -29.87
CA THR A 121 -19.63 -4.14 -29.58
C THR A 121 -19.25 -3.96 -28.11
N SER A 122 -18.65 -4.99 -27.53
CA SER A 122 -18.12 -4.95 -26.17
C SER A 122 -16.84 -5.77 -26.07
N GLY A 123 -16.06 -5.51 -25.03
CA GLY A 123 -14.82 -6.22 -24.78
C GLY A 123 -14.07 -5.65 -23.59
N THR A 124 -12.80 -6.02 -23.49
CA THR A 124 -11.88 -5.52 -22.46
C THR A 124 -10.56 -5.09 -23.07
N ALA A 125 -9.90 -4.15 -22.39
CA ALA A 125 -8.49 -3.82 -22.58
C ALA A 125 -7.80 -3.91 -21.22
N THR A 126 -6.53 -4.31 -21.23
CA THR A 126 -5.73 -4.37 -20.00
C THR A 126 -4.73 -3.23 -19.99
N THR A 127 -4.56 -2.57 -18.84
CA THR A 127 -3.55 -1.52 -18.71
C THR A 127 -2.13 -2.09 -18.78
N GLY A 128 -1.30 -1.48 -19.62
CA GLY A 128 0.12 -1.81 -19.79
C GLY A 128 1.02 -1.00 -18.85
N SER A 129 2.31 -0.88 -19.21
CA SER A 129 3.29 -0.06 -18.49
C SER A 129 2.79 1.37 -18.32
N GLY A 130 2.92 1.92 -17.11
CA GLY A 130 2.44 3.28 -16.81
C GLY A 130 0.92 3.42 -16.79
N GLY A 131 0.17 2.30 -16.72
CA GLY A 131 -1.29 2.32 -16.55
C GLY A 131 -2.09 2.62 -17.82
N ALA A 132 -1.43 2.77 -18.97
CA ALA A 132 -2.09 3.11 -20.23
C ALA A 132 -2.90 1.94 -20.80
N TYR A 133 -4.06 2.24 -21.38
CA TYR A 133 -4.85 1.28 -22.17
C TYR A 133 -5.25 1.88 -23.51
N THR A 134 -5.51 1.01 -24.49
CA THR A 134 -6.02 1.42 -25.80
C THR A 134 -7.01 0.38 -26.32
N ILE A 135 -8.17 0.85 -26.78
CA ILE A 135 -9.20 0.06 -27.45
C ILE A 135 -9.22 0.50 -28.91
N ASN A 136 -8.83 -0.40 -29.81
CA ASN A 136 -8.74 -0.14 -31.25
C ASN A 136 -9.89 -0.81 -32.01
N GLY A 137 -10.06 -0.45 -33.27
CA GLY A 137 -11.03 -1.15 -34.13
C GLY A 137 -12.49 -0.77 -33.86
N LEU A 138 -12.73 0.33 -33.13
CA LEU A 138 -14.07 0.72 -32.74
C LEU A 138 -14.80 1.37 -33.90
N GLN A 139 -16.09 1.11 -33.98
CA GLN A 139 -16.97 1.77 -34.93
C GLN A 139 -17.48 3.09 -34.34
N ALA A 140 -17.84 4.06 -35.18
CA ALA A 140 -18.53 5.27 -34.72
C ALA A 140 -19.79 4.93 -33.88
N GLY A 141 -20.07 5.73 -32.86
CA GLY A 141 -21.17 5.56 -31.92
C GLY A 141 -20.79 5.95 -30.49
N THR A 142 -21.72 5.77 -29.56
CA THR A 142 -21.50 6.06 -28.13
C THR A 142 -21.05 4.80 -27.40
N TYR A 143 -19.99 4.91 -26.61
CA TYR A 143 -19.43 3.84 -25.79
C TYR A 143 -19.45 4.23 -24.32
N THR A 144 -19.76 3.25 -23.48
CA THR A 144 -19.50 3.30 -22.05
C THR A 144 -18.20 2.56 -21.78
N ILE A 145 -17.26 3.23 -21.10
CA ILE A 145 -16.00 2.65 -20.64
C ILE A 145 -16.05 2.55 -19.12
N ASP A 146 -15.65 1.42 -18.56
CA ASP A 146 -15.64 1.21 -17.13
C ASP A 146 -14.43 0.38 -16.66
N TYR A 147 -14.19 0.32 -15.35
CA TYR A 147 -13.19 -0.57 -14.75
C TYR A 147 -13.67 -1.05 -13.38
N THR A 148 -12.89 -1.86 -12.68
CA THR A 148 -13.11 -2.14 -11.25
C THR A 148 -11.83 -1.77 -10.51
N PRO A 149 -11.88 -0.88 -9.51
CA PRO A 149 -10.70 -0.58 -8.69
C PRO A 149 -10.12 -1.87 -8.10
N PRO A 150 -8.79 -2.07 -8.18
CA PRO A 150 -8.16 -3.23 -7.55
C PRO A 150 -8.31 -3.17 -6.03
N SER A 151 -8.09 -4.31 -5.37
CA SER A 151 -8.11 -4.38 -3.91
C SER A 151 -7.16 -3.35 -3.29
N GLY A 152 -7.61 -2.64 -2.26
CA GLY A 152 -6.84 -1.58 -1.63
C GLY A 152 -6.81 -0.27 -2.40
N PHE A 153 -7.65 -0.07 -3.42
CA PHE A 153 -7.83 1.21 -4.10
C PHE A 153 -9.30 1.63 -4.11
N VAL A 154 -9.54 2.94 -4.03
CA VAL A 154 -10.86 3.55 -4.20
C VAL A 154 -10.88 4.42 -5.44
N ASN A 155 -11.99 4.44 -6.17
CA ASN A 155 -12.16 5.33 -7.32
C ASN A 155 -12.38 6.78 -6.83
N THR A 156 -11.63 7.75 -7.35
CA THR A 156 -11.70 9.16 -6.94
C THR A 156 -12.37 10.07 -7.96
N GLY A 157 -12.56 9.62 -9.21
CA GLY A 157 -13.17 10.44 -10.26
C GLY A 157 -14.42 9.83 -10.89
N THR A 158 -14.74 10.26 -12.12
CA THR A 158 -15.99 9.88 -12.81
C THR A 158 -15.92 8.45 -13.35
N LYS A 159 -16.93 7.64 -13.02
CA LYS A 159 -17.06 6.24 -13.45
C LYS A 159 -18.54 5.84 -13.53
N PRO A 160 -19.01 5.19 -14.61
CA PRO A 160 -18.30 4.93 -15.88
C PRO A 160 -18.13 6.22 -16.72
N ILE A 161 -17.28 6.16 -17.75
CA ILE A 161 -17.06 7.25 -18.70
C ILE A 161 -17.91 7.00 -19.96
N SER A 162 -18.48 8.07 -20.53
CA SER A 162 -19.25 8.01 -21.78
C SER A 162 -18.50 8.74 -22.89
N VAL A 163 -18.20 8.04 -23.98
CA VAL A 163 -17.40 8.55 -25.11
C VAL A 163 -18.20 8.47 -26.41
N ILE A 164 -18.29 9.58 -27.13
CA ILE A 164 -18.94 9.62 -28.46
C ILE A 164 -17.83 9.61 -29.53
N LEU A 165 -17.79 8.55 -30.34
CA LEU A 165 -16.82 8.41 -31.42
C LEU A 165 -17.43 8.72 -32.78
N SER A 166 -16.76 9.60 -33.52
CA SER A 166 -16.90 9.75 -34.97
C SER A 166 -15.98 8.78 -35.71
N ALA A 167 -16.27 8.49 -36.98
CA ALA A 167 -15.50 7.51 -37.73
C ALA A 167 -14.04 7.97 -37.98
N GLY A 168 -13.08 7.11 -37.59
CA GLY A 168 -11.66 7.41 -37.59
C GLY A 168 -11.19 8.39 -36.50
N GLN A 169 -12.00 8.67 -35.48
CA GLN A 169 -11.59 9.48 -34.33
C GLN A 169 -10.70 8.65 -33.39
N SER A 170 -9.71 9.30 -32.78
CA SER A 170 -9.01 8.79 -31.61
C SER A 170 -9.39 9.65 -30.41
N ALA A 171 -10.20 9.11 -29.51
CA ALA A 171 -10.47 9.73 -28.21
C ALA A 171 -9.33 9.38 -27.26
N THR A 172 -8.77 10.39 -26.60
CA THR A 172 -7.62 10.26 -25.70
C THR A 172 -7.89 11.00 -24.40
N GLY A 173 -7.28 10.55 -23.30
CA GLY A 173 -7.46 11.17 -21.98
C GLY A 173 -8.73 10.71 -21.26
N GLU A 174 -9.30 9.59 -21.68
CA GLU A 174 -10.39 8.92 -20.99
C GLU A 174 -9.84 8.20 -19.77
N ASN A 175 -9.50 8.96 -18.73
CA ASN A 175 -8.70 8.46 -17.61
C ASN A 175 -9.58 7.96 -16.45
N PHE A 176 -9.08 6.96 -15.73
CA PHE A 176 -9.65 6.53 -14.46
C PHE A 176 -8.72 6.86 -13.30
N PHE A 177 -9.32 7.40 -12.25
CA PHE A 177 -8.64 7.93 -11.08
C PHE A 177 -8.87 6.97 -9.92
N THR A 178 -7.81 6.37 -9.39
CA THR A 178 -7.87 5.61 -8.13
C THR A 178 -7.01 6.25 -7.09
N ARG A 179 -7.31 6.09 -5.81
CA ARG A 179 -6.35 6.36 -4.73
C ARG A 179 -6.13 5.09 -3.95
N GLN A 180 -4.86 4.76 -3.69
CA GLN A 180 -4.53 3.68 -2.78
C GLN A 180 -5.11 3.99 -1.40
N SER A 181 -5.94 3.10 -0.90
CA SER A 181 -6.43 3.15 0.47
C SER A 181 -5.27 2.87 1.42
N ASN A 182 -5.05 3.78 2.38
CA ASN A 182 -4.11 3.54 3.46
C ASN A 182 -4.50 2.27 4.22
N ARG A 183 -3.55 1.36 4.38
CA ARG A 183 -3.64 0.14 5.16
C ARG A 183 -2.86 0.35 6.45
N ALA A 184 -3.36 -0.21 7.54
CA ALA A 184 -2.64 -0.17 8.79
C ALA A 184 -1.33 -0.99 8.69
N PRO A 185 -0.29 -0.62 9.47
CA PRO A 185 0.89 -1.46 9.64
C PRO A 185 0.53 -2.84 10.20
N THR A 186 1.36 -3.83 9.91
CA THR A 186 1.30 -5.17 10.51
C THR A 186 2.42 -5.30 11.52
N ALA A 187 2.06 -5.51 12.79
CA ALA A 187 3.00 -5.67 13.89
C ALA A 187 3.22 -7.15 14.23
N ALA A 188 4.47 -7.55 14.45
CA ALA A 188 4.87 -8.91 14.80
C ALA A 188 5.29 -8.99 16.29
N ASN A 189 5.19 -10.19 16.87
CA ASN A 189 5.58 -10.38 18.26
C ASN A 189 7.11 -10.38 18.43
N ASP A 190 7.56 -9.87 19.57
CA ASP A 190 8.98 -9.71 19.90
C ASP A 190 9.38 -10.53 21.12
N THR A 191 10.69 -10.75 21.25
CA THR A 191 11.30 -11.36 22.42
C THR A 191 12.53 -10.59 22.86
N ALA A 192 12.75 -10.53 24.17
CA ALA A 192 13.96 -9.94 24.75
C ALA A 192 14.44 -10.76 25.96
N THR A 193 15.71 -10.62 26.30
CA THR A 193 16.30 -11.20 27.51
C THR A 193 17.18 -10.16 28.17
N THR A 194 17.09 -10.10 29.50
CA THR A 194 17.98 -9.26 30.30
C THR A 194 18.32 -9.96 31.61
N ARG A 195 19.30 -9.43 32.33
CA ARG A 195 19.52 -9.78 33.73
C ARG A 195 18.58 -8.95 34.60
N GLU A 196 18.24 -9.44 35.77
CA GLU A 196 17.58 -8.58 36.76
C GLU A 196 18.43 -7.34 37.03
N ASP A 197 17.74 -6.28 37.45
CA ASP A 197 18.29 -4.93 37.67
C ASP A 197 18.98 -4.28 36.47
N THR A 198 18.91 -4.92 35.29
CA THR A 198 19.53 -4.43 34.06
C THR A 198 18.46 -4.08 33.05
N ALA A 199 18.37 -2.80 32.70
CA ALA A 199 17.48 -2.35 31.64
C ALA A 199 17.94 -2.82 30.25
N VAL A 200 17.00 -3.01 29.33
CA VAL A 200 17.25 -3.41 27.94
C VAL A 200 16.44 -2.55 26.97
N THR A 201 17.09 -2.15 25.87
CA THR A 201 16.43 -1.44 24.76
C THR A 201 15.99 -2.45 23.70
N ILE A 202 14.72 -2.40 23.32
CA ILE A 202 14.07 -3.36 22.41
C ILE A 202 13.62 -2.61 21.15
N ASP A 203 14.12 -3.05 19.99
CA ASP A 203 13.66 -2.57 18.69
C ASP A 203 12.44 -3.37 18.23
N VAL A 204 11.27 -2.97 18.73
CA VAL A 204 9.99 -3.65 18.46
C VAL A 204 9.52 -3.48 17.02
N LEU A 205 10.11 -2.55 16.24
CA LEU A 205 9.72 -2.35 14.85
C LEU A 205 10.59 -3.14 13.85
N ALA A 206 11.62 -3.85 14.33
CA ALA A 206 12.60 -4.52 13.47
C ALA A 206 11.99 -5.60 12.55
N ASN A 207 10.86 -6.18 12.96
CA ASN A 207 10.08 -7.20 12.25
C ASN A 207 8.69 -6.71 11.79
N ASP A 208 8.41 -5.41 11.95
CA ASP A 208 7.16 -4.79 11.56
C ASP A 208 7.22 -4.27 10.13
N SER A 209 6.06 -4.22 9.46
CA SER A 209 5.99 -3.74 8.09
C SER A 209 4.69 -3.01 7.78
N ASP A 210 4.73 -2.16 6.77
CA ASP A 210 3.57 -1.49 6.23
C ASP A 210 3.45 -1.80 4.73
N ALA A 211 2.28 -2.24 4.29
CA ALA A 211 2.06 -2.67 2.92
C ALA A 211 1.99 -1.51 1.92
N ASP A 212 1.89 -0.26 2.39
CA ASP A 212 1.95 0.95 1.57
C ASP A 212 3.37 1.54 1.51
N GLY A 213 4.34 0.94 2.22
CA GLY A 213 5.74 1.35 2.22
C GLY A 213 6.06 2.49 3.18
N THR A 214 5.10 2.92 3.99
CA THR A 214 5.32 3.88 5.07
C THR A 214 6.21 3.25 6.15
N THR A 215 7.15 4.01 6.72
CA THR A 215 7.91 3.50 7.88
C THR A 215 7.03 3.60 9.13
N PRO A 216 6.68 2.47 9.79
CA PRO A 216 5.84 2.50 10.99
C PRO A 216 6.57 3.15 12.17
N THR A 217 5.79 3.64 13.14
CA THR A 217 6.28 4.17 14.41
C THR A 217 5.51 3.56 15.59
N VAL A 218 6.10 3.47 16.77
CA VAL A 218 5.41 2.94 17.96
C VAL A 218 4.41 3.98 18.49
N LYS A 219 3.16 3.56 18.70
CA LYS A 219 2.15 4.41 19.34
C LYS A 219 2.31 4.39 20.86
N ALA A 220 2.94 5.42 21.42
CA ALA A 220 3.27 5.51 22.85
C ALA A 220 2.09 5.18 23.80
N SER A 221 0.89 5.65 23.49
CA SER A 221 -0.31 5.42 24.32
C SER A 221 -0.86 3.99 24.27
N SER A 222 -0.32 3.14 23.39
CA SER A 222 -0.71 1.73 23.25
C SER A 222 0.21 0.77 24.01
N ILE A 223 1.33 1.26 24.53
CA ILE A 223 2.25 0.43 25.32
C ILE A 223 1.58 0.15 26.67
N THR A 224 1.31 -1.12 26.95
CA THR A 224 0.74 -1.53 28.24
C THR A 224 1.82 -1.66 29.31
N SER A 225 1.49 -1.39 30.57
CA SER A 225 2.40 -1.66 31.67
C SER A 225 2.64 -3.16 31.83
N PRO A 226 3.90 -3.62 31.88
CA PRO A 226 4.22 -4.99 32.23
C PRO A 226 3.98 -5.25 33.73
N ALA A 227 3.98 -6.52 34.15
CA ALA A 227 3.65 -6.90 35.53
C ALA A 227 4.83 -6.73 36.49
N HIS A 228 6.06 -6.91 35.99
CA HIS A 228 7.28 -6.97 36.79
C HIS A 228 8.37 -6.03 36.27
N GLY A 229 7.98 -4.85 35.81
CA GLY A 229 8.89 -3.82 35.34
C GLY A 229 8.18 -2.58 34.83
N THR A 230 8.88 -1.81 34.00
CA THR A 230 8.31 -0.68 33.25
C THR A 230 8.74 -0.76 31.79
N ALA A 231 7.86 -0.35 30.88
CA ALA A 231 8.13 -0.25 29.45
C ALA A 231 7.83 1.18 28.99
N VAL A 232 8.84 1.88 28.45
CA VAL A 232 8.75 3.29 28.06
C VAL A 232 9.29 3.50 26.65
N LEU A 233 8.54 4.20 25.81
CA LEU A 233 9.01 4.60 24.48
C LEU A 233 10.15 5.62 24.60
N ILE A 234 11.27 5.36 23.94
CA ILE A 234 12.38 6.29 23.81
C ILE A 234 12.03 7.31 22.71
N THR A 235 11.93 8.59 23.08
CA THR A 235 11.52 9.68 22.16
C THR A 235 12.67 10.60 21.75
N THR A 236 13.88 10.39 22.29
CA THR A 236 15.06 11.22 21.98
C THR A 236 16.33 10.37 21.94
N GLY A 237 17.35 10.84 21.20
CA GLY A 237 18.65 10.17 21.11
C GLY A 237 18.72 9.08 20.03
N PRO A 238 19.82 8.32 19.97
CA PRO A 238 20.10 7.35 18.90
C PRO A 238 19.13 6.15 18.90
N ASP A 239 18.47 5.86 20.02
CA ASP A 239 17.49 4.78 20.16
C ASP A 239 16.03 5.27 20.07
N THR A 240 15.80 6.46 19.52
CA THR A 240 14.44 7.00 19.31
C THR A 240 13.59 5.99 18.52
N GLY A 241 12.37 5.72 19.02
CA GLY A 241 11.44 4.76 18.42
C GLY A 241 11.52 3.36 19.03
N LYS A 242 12.57 3.04 19.81
CA LYS A 242 12.69 1.78 20.55
C LYS A 242 12.02 1.87 21.93
N VAL A 243 11.76 0.72 22.55
CA VAL A 243 11.18 0.64 23.89
C VAL A 243 12.27 0.28 24.90
N LEU A 244 12.41 1.09 25.95
CA LEU A 244 13.25 0.77 27.11
C LEU A 244 12.42 -0.03 28.10
N TYR A 245 12.85 -1.26 28.39
CA TYR A 245 12.32 -2.08 29.47
C TYR A 245 13.27 -2.09 30.66
N THR A 246 12.74 -1.80 31.86
CA THR A 246 13.47 -1.87 33.13
C THR A 246 12.75 -2.86 34.05
N PRO A 247 13.36 -4.00 34.39
CA PRO A 247 12.81 -4.94 35.35
C PRO A 247 12.54 -4.28 36.72
N ALA A 248 11.60 -4.83 37.47
CA ALA A 248 11.48 -4.54 38.90
C ALA A 248 12.72 -5.06 39.63
N ALA A 249 13.11 -4.38 40.70
CA ALA A 249 14.34 -4.71 41.43
C ALA A 249 14.30 -6.14 42.00
N ASN A 250 15.37 -6.92 41.79
CA ASN A 250 15.52 -8.31 42.22
C ASN A 250 14.39 -9.25 41.74
N TYR A 251 13.75 -8.93 40.61
CA TYR A 251 12.79 -9.83 39.97
C TYR A 251 13.48 -10.59 38.84
N ASN A 252 13.45 -11.92 38.93
CA ASN A 252 13.78 -12.83 37.85
C ASN A 252 12.55 -13.68 37.45
N GLY A 253 12.40 -13.93 36.16
CA GLY A 253 11.23 -14.64 35.62
C GLY A 253 10.72 -14.07 34.30
N PRO A 254 9.56 -14.55 33.82
CA PRO A 254 8.93 -14.04 32.61
C PRO A 254 8.14 -12.75 32.89
N ASP A 255 8.22 -11.79 31.97
CA ASP A 255 7.36 -10.60 31.95
C ASP A 255 6.93 -10.29 30.51
N SER A 256 5.91 -9.45 30.34
CA SER A 256 5.46 -9.07 29.00
C SER A 256 4.71 -7.74 28.97
N PHE A 257 4.77 -7.09 27.82
CA PHE A 257 3.90 -5.97 27.48
C PHE A 257 3.38 -6.11 26.05
N THR A 258 2.40 -5.29 25.69
CA THR A 258 1.88 -5.19 24.32
C THR A 258 2.05 -3.78 23.78
N TYR A 259 2.11 -3.66 22.47
CA TYR A 259 2.15 -2.37 21.76
C TYR A 259 1.35 -2.43 20.45
N LYS A 260 1.17 -1.25 19.85
CA LYS A 260 0.77 -1.08 18.46
C LYS A 260 1.72 -0.15 17.73
N ALA A 261 1.98 -0.46 16.47
CA ALA A 261 2.59 0.43 15.51
C ALA A 261 1.52 1.34 14.85
N THR A 262 1.95 2.45 14.26
CA THR A 262 1.12 3.37 13.49
C THR A 262 1.90 4.01 12.34
N ASP A 263 1.21 4.22 11.22
CA ASP A 263 1.69 4.99 10.06
C ASP A 263 1.35 6.49 10.17
N GLY A 264 0.78 6.92 11.31
CA GLY A 264 0.29 8.27 11.57
C GLY A 264 -1.21 8.47 11.29
N SER A 265 -1.86 7.55 10.58
CA SER A 265 -3.29 7.57 10.26
C SER A 265 -4.05 6.38 10.85
N LEU A 266 -3.49 5.17 10.76
CA LEU A 266 -4.07 3.93 11.25
C LEU A 266 -3.14 3.25 12.25
N ASP A 267 -3.75 2.46 13.13
CA ASP A 267 -3.05 1.63 14.12
C ASP A 267 -2.98 0.18 13.64
N SER A 268 -1.88 -0.50 13.93
CA SER A 268 -1.69 -1.92 13.66
C SER A 268 -2.60 -2.83 14.52
N ASN A 269 -2.50 -4.14 14.27
CA ASN A 269 -2.85 -5.16 15.24
C ASN A 269 -2.02 -4.99 16.54
N VAL A 270 -2.52 -5.58 17.63
CA VAL A 270 -1.75 -5.66 18.88
C VAL A 270 -0.65 -6.71 18.71
N ALA A 271 0.58 -6.37 19.11
CA ALA A 271 1.72 -7.27 19.19
C ALA A 271 2.21 -7.37 20.64
N ALA A 272 2.75 -8.54 21.01
CA ALA A 272 3.27 -8.82 22.33
C ALA A 272 4.80 -8.89 22.33
N VAL A 273 5.41 -8.35 23.37
CA VAL A 273 6.84 -8.46 23.67
C VAL A 273 6.99 -9.38 24.88
N SER A 274 7.62 -10.53 24.69
CA SER A 274 7.90 -11.49 25.77
C SER A 274 9.33 -11.35 26.28
N ILE A 275 9.49 -11.16 27.58
CA ILE A 275 10.76 -10.83 28.20
C ILE A 275 11.15 -11.93 29.17
N THR A 276 12.39 -12.40 29.08
CA THR A 276 12.98 -13.32 30.05
C THR A 276 14.00 -12.56 30.91
N ILE A 277 13.75 -12.46 32.21
CA ILE A 277 14.65 -11.84 33.17
C ILE A 277 15.44 -12.95 33.89
N THR A 278 16.75 -12.92 33.77
CA THR A 278 17.67 -13.94 34.30
C THR A 278 18.20 -13.52 35.67
N PRO A 279 18.33 -14.46 36.62
CA PRO A 279 18.80 -14.15 37.97
C PRO A 279 20.28 -13.77 37.99
N VAL A 280 20.66 -12.92 38.94
CA VAL A 280 22.00 -12.47 39.28
C VAL A 280 22.13 -12.52 40.80
N ASN A 281 23.13 -13.23 41.30
CA ASN A 281 23.34 -13.35 42.75
C ASN A 281 23.64 -11.99 43.37
N ASP A 282 22.87 -11.62 44.38
CA ASP A 282 23.09 -10.46 45.23
C ASP A 282 23.92 -10.83 46.46
N ALA A 283 24.64 -9.85 46.99
CA ALA A 283 25.40 -10.03 48.22
C ALA A 283 24.49 -9.82 49.44
N PRO A 284 24.69 -10.58 50.53
CA PRO A 284 23.88 -10.40 51.73
C PRO A 284 24.19 -9.07 52.41
N ILE A 285 23.15 -8.43 52.94
CA ILE A 285 23.23 -7.15 53.64
C ILE A 285 23.01 -7.37 55.13
N CYS A 286 23.92 -6.87 55.95
CA CYS A 286 23.89 -6.98 57.41
C CYS A 286 23.74 -5.60 58.08
N THR A 287 23.04 -5.57 59.23
CA THR A 287 23.00 -4.42 60.14
C THR A 287 23.59 -4.78 61.51
N ASN A 288 24.09 -3.76 62.21
CA ASN A 288 24.71 -3.97 63.52
C ASN A 288 23.69 -4.46 64.55
N VAL A 289 24.11 -5.44 65.35
CA VAL A 289 23.36 -5.98 66.49
C VAL A 289 24.09 -5.66 67.80
N SER A 290 23.37 -5.69 68.92
CA SER A 290 23.96 -5.47 70.25
C SER A 290 23.62 -6.63 71.18
N ILE A 291 24.54 -6.94 72.09
CA ILE A 291 24.36 -7.93 73.15
C ILE A 291 24.50 -7.19 74.48
N THR A 292 23.44 -7.22 75.30
CA THR A 292 23.49 -6.76 76.69
C THR A 292 23.39 -7.96 77.60
N THR A 293 24.35 -8.10 78.51
CA THR A 293 24.42 -9.22 79.46
C THR A 293 25.04 -8.73 80.76
N ASN A 294 24.80 -9.44 81.86
CA ASN A 294 25.50 -9.18 83.11
C ASN A 294 26.98 -9.55 82.96
N GLU A 295 27.82 -8.96 83.82
CA GLU A 295 29.20 -9.44 83.96
C GLU A 295 29.24 -10.94 84.21
N ASP A 296 30.28 -11.59 83.69
CA ASP A 296 30.51 -13.03 83.80
C ASP A 296 29.40 -13.93 83.23
N THR A 297 28.46 -13.35 82.48
CA THR A 297 27.32 -14.07 81.89
C THR A 297 27.39 -13.96 80.37
N ALA A 298 27.37 -15.09 79.67
CA ALA A 298 27.34 -15.09 78.21
C ALA A 298 25.97 -14.61 77.69
N GLY A 299 26.00 -13.73 76.70
CA GLY A 299 24.82 -13.27 75.96
C GLY A 299 24.79 -13.83 74.53
N ALA A 300 23.61 -13.79 73.90
CA ALA A 300 23.43 -14.21 72.53
C ALA A 300 22.40 -13.34 71.81
N VAL A 301 22.60 -13.13 70.52
CA VAL A 301 21.67 -12.42 69.63
C VAL A 301 21.63 -13.10 68.26
N ASP A 302 20.51 -13.00 67.56
CA ASP A 302 20.44 -13.41 66.16
C ASP A 302 21.08 -12.31 65.28
N PRO A 303 21.95 -12.65 64.32
CA PRO A 303 22.42 -11.67 63.34
C PRO A 303 21.26 -11.01 62.61
N SER A 304 21.40 -9.73 62.29
CA SER A 304 20.45 -9.02 61.45
C SER A 304 21.02 -8.92 60.04
N CYS A 305 20.96 -10.02 59.31
CA CYS A 305 21.40 -10.11 57.91
C CYS A 305 20.29 -10.70 57.05
N ALA A 306 20.20 -10.25 55.80
CA ALA A 306 19.27 -10.76 54.81
C ALA A 306 19.98 -10.89 53.46
N ASP A 307 19.56 -11.90 52.70
CA ASP A 307 19.93 -12.09 51.32
C ASP A 307 18.64 -12.01 50.49
N VAL A 308 18.66 -11.28 49.39
CA VAL A 308 17.44 -11.07 48.58
C VAL A 308 17.10 -12.29 47.73
N ASP A 309 18.10 -13.12 47.38
CA ASP A 309 17.91 -14.40 46.69
C ASP A 309 17.47 -15.52 47.65
N GLY A 310 17.57 -15.27 48.95
CA GLY A 310 17.28 -16.27 49.98
C GLY A 310 18.39 -17.31 50.13
N ASP A 311 19.60 -16.97 49.71
CA ASP A 311 20.78 -17.81 49.88
C ASP A 311 21.06 -18.12 51.36
N ILE A 312 21.66 -19.29 51.60
CA ILE A 312 22.06 -19.70 52.94
C ILE A 312 23.23 -18.84 53.40
N LEU A 313 23.00 -18.05 54.45
CA LEU A 313 24.03 -17.19 55.05
C LEU A 313 25.02 -17.97 55.91
N ILE A 314 26.31 -17.72 55.65
CA ILE A 314 27.42 -18.26 56.44
C ILE A 314 28.09 -17.10 57.17
N TYR A 315 28.23 -17.22 58.50
CA TYR A 315 28.75 -16.16 59.35
C TYR A 315 30.14 -16.47 59.90
N THR A 316 30.94 -15.42 60.02
CA THR A 316 32.20 -15.41 60.78
C THR A 316 32.19 -14.22 61.73
N VAL A 317 32.89 -14.31 62.86
CA VAL A 317 33.04 -13.18 63.79
C VAL A 317 34.50 -13.05 64.21
N GLY A 318 35.01 -11.82 64.19
CA GLY A 318 36.32 -11.48 64.73
C GLY A 318 36.34 -11.57 66.26
N ALA A 319 37.55 -11.66 66.83
CA ALA A 319 37.72 -11.78 68.28
C ALA A 319 37.26 -10.51 69.01
N ALA A 320 36.57 -10.71 70.14
CA ALA A 320 36.26 -9.64 71.08
C ALA A 320 37.49 -9.27 71.92
N THR A 321 37.60 -8.01 72.35
CA THR A 321 38.78 -7.54 73.11
C THR A 321 38.66 -7.87 74.59
N ASN A 322 37.44 -7.79 75.13
CA ASN A 322 37.13 -7.94 76.55
C ASN A 322 36.26 -9.16 76.82
N GLY A 323 36.34 -10.17 75.96
CA GLY A 323 35.64 -11.43 76.09
C GLY A 323 35.94 -12.36 74.92
N THR A 324 35.08 -13.36 74.72
CA THR A 324 35.12 -14.25 73.56
C THR A 324 33.86 -14.11 72.73
N SER A 325 34.01 -13.87 71.44
CA SER A 325 32.95 -13.88 70.42
C SER A 325 32.94 -15.22 69.67
N SER A 326 31.76 -15.76 69.40
CA SER A 326 31.61 -16.98 68.61
C SER A 326 30.22 -17.11 68.02
N PHE A 327 30.07 -17.94 67.00
CA PHE A 327 28.78 -18.43 66.55
C PHE A 327 28.46 -19.78 67.19
N SER A 328 27.24 -19.93 67.70
CA SER A 328 26.71 -21.20 68.21
C SER A 328 25.40 -21.49 67.51
N GLY A 329 25.44 -22.32 66.46
CA GLY A 329 24.35 -22.39 65.49
C GLY A 329 24.24 -21.06 64.74
N ALA A 330 23.02 -20.58 64.52
CA ALA A 330 22.77 -19.29 63.87
C ALA A 330 22.92 -18.06 64.80
N LYS A 331 23.22 -18.26 66.09
CA LYS A 331 23.29 -17.15 67.07
C LYS A 331 24.72 -16.66 67.26
N LEU A 332 24.88 -15.34 67.21
CA LEU A 332 26.10 -14.65 67.64
C LEU A 332 26.15 -14.62 69.16
N ARG A 333 27.25 -15.05 69.76
CA ARG A 333 27.47 -15.12 71.21
C ARG A 333 28.66 -14.28 71.64
N TYR A 334 28.53 -13.70 72.83
CA TYR A 334 29.59 -12.98 73.52
C TYR A 334 29.66 -13.44 74.98
N SER A 335 30.84 -13.83 75.44
CA SER A 335 31.12 -14.12 76.85
C SER A 335 32.15 -13.11 77.36
N PRO A 336 31.78 -12.19 78.28
CA PRO A 336 32.73 -11.27 78.88
C PRO A 336 33.89 -11.98 79.59
N ASN A 337 35.05 -11.34 79.64
CA ASN A 337 36.13 -11.74 80.56
C ASN A 337 35.67 -11.60 82.01
N ALA A 338 36.29 -12.37 82.91
CA ALA A 338 35.94 -12.37 84.34
C ALA A 338 36.02 -10.95 84.94
N ASN A 339 34.95 -10.51 85.61
CA ASN A 339 34.75 -9.19 86.22
C ASN A 339 34.83 -8.00 85.23
N PHE A 340 34.66 -8.24 83.92
CA PHE A 340 34.64 -7.13 82.95
C PHE A 340 33.29 -6.40 82.99
N ASN A 341 33.34 -5.10 83.28
CA ASN A 341 32.23 -4.18 83.13
C ASN A 341 32.60 -3.07 82.13
N GLY A 342 31.76 -2.85 81.11
CA GLY A 342 32.00 -1.85 80.08
C GLY A 342 31.46 -2.25 78.72
N SER A 343 31.85 -1.51 77.69
CA SER A 343 31.50 -1.79 76.29
C SER A 343 32.62 -2.53 75.59
N ASP A 344 32.25 -3.46 74.71
CA ASP A 344 33.16 -4.14 73.80
C ASP A 344 32.59 -4.08 72.36
N SER A 345 33.44 -4.26 71.36
CA SER A 345 33.05 -4.25 69.95
C SER A 345 33.91 -5.21 69.14
N PHE A 346 33.27 -5.94 68.23
CA PHE A 346 33.88 -6.92 67.34
C PHE A 346 33.04 -7.01 66.06
N SER A 347 33.67 -7.44 64.96
CA SER A 347 33.06 -7.62 63.64
C SER A 347 33.39 -9.00 63.11
#